data_AF-A0A7X4KH44-F1
#
_entry.id   AF-A0A7X4KH44-F1
#
_cell.length_a   1.000
_cell.length_b   1.000
_cell.length_c   1.000
_cell.angle_alpha   90.00
_cell.angle_beta   90.00
_cell.angle_gamma   90.00
#
_symmetry.space_group_name_H-M   'P 1'
#
loop_
_entity.id
_entity.type
_entity.pdbx_description
1 polymer ?
#
loop_
_entity_poly.entity_id
_entity_poly.type
_entity_poly.pdbx_seq_one_letter_code
_entity_poly.pdbx_strand_id
1 'polypeptide(L)'
;MKIKSFIAAAALVVAAIPSFATTITLTQSPTNSANYTGGFNISHTAAFTDTYTFLPVLPSSSVTASLISIGLASQNINFTNVTLNGRKLDLVNGFVDTAVTSDEWKLFGPLTLIVSGTSGTNASYAGTINVTAVPEPETFAMLGAGLALVGFAARRRKAANQA
;
A
#
# COMPACT_ATOMS: atom_id res chain seq x y z
N MET A 1 -0.73 -32.84 -59.45
CA MET A 1 -0.35 -31.54 -58.85
C MET A 1 -0.82 -31.53 -57.40
N LYS A 2 0.10 -31.39 -56.45
CA LYS A 2 -0.16 -31.34 -55.01
C LYS A 2 -0.14 -29.88 -54.57
N ILE A 3 -1.19 -29.37 -53.92
CA ILE A 3 -1.07 -28.22 -53.02
C ILE A 3 -1.90 -28.53 -51.78
N LYS A 4 -1.21 -28.69 -50.66
CA LYS A 4 -1.75 -28.95 -49.33
C LYS A 4 -1.97 -27.60 -48.65
N SER A 5 -3.20 -27.31 -48.21
CA SER A 5 -3.51 -26.10 -47.45
C SER A 5 -3.08 -26.26 -45.99
N PHE A 6 -2.09 -25.48 -45.56
CA PHE A 6 -1.78 -25.27 -44.14
C PHE A 6 -2.47 -23.98 -43.70
N ILE A 7 -3.39 -24.07 -42.74
CA ILE A 7 -3.95 -22.91 -42.04
C ILE A 7 -2.98 -22.54 -40.91
N ALA A 8 -2.49 -21.31 -40.93
CA ALA A 8 -1.60 -20.76 -39.92
C ALA A 8 -2.39 -20.36 -38.66
N ALA A 9 -2.03 -20.93 -37.51
CA ALA A 9 -2.46 -20.45 -36.21
C ALA A 9 -1.58 -19.24 -35.81
N ALA A 10 -2.15 -18.05 -35.79
CA ALA A 10 -1.47 -16.86 -35.26
C ALA A 10 -1.46 -16.95 -33.73
N ALA A 11 -0.29 -17.19 -33.15
CA ALA A 11 -0.08 -17.11 -31.70
C ALA A 11 -0.03 -15.64 -31.28
N LEU A 12 -1.03 -15.21 -30.49
CA LEU A 12 -1.02 -13.93 -29.79
C LEU A 12 0.02 -14.01 -28.65
N VAL A 13 1.25 -13.59 -28.91
CA VAL A 13 2.26 -13.42 -27.85
C VAL A 13 1.92 -12.14 -27.10
N VAL A 14 1.23 -12.26 -25.97
CA VAL A 14 1.19 -11.19 -24.97
C VAL A 14 2.57 -11.14 -24.34
N ALA A 15 3.38 -10.16 -24.71
CA ALA A 15 4.63 -9.88 -24.02
C ALA A 15 4.29 -9.46 -22.59
N ALA A 16 4.54 -10.33 -21.61
CA ALA A 16 4.46 -9.99 -20.21
C ALA A 16 5.61 -9.00 -19.90
N ILE A 17 5.28 -7.72 -19.79
CA ILE A 17 6.23 -6.71 -19.33
C ILE A 17 6.50 -7.00 -17.85
N PRO A 18 7.76 -7.20 -17.41
CA PRO A 18 8.03 -7.35 -15.99
C PRO A 18 7.60 -6.07 -15.26
N SER A 19 6.61 -6.19 -14.37
CA SER A 19 6.25 -5.12 -13.44
C SER A 19 7.31 -5.08 -12.33
N PHE A 20 8.18 -4.08 -12.37
CA PHE A 20 9.09 -3.81 -11.25
C PHE A 20 8.40 -2.87 -10.25
N ALA A 21 8.33 -3.29 -8.99
CA ALA A 21 7.85 -2.44 -7.92
C ALA A 21 8.99 -1.53 -7.41
N THR A 22 8.68 -0.25 -7.19
CA THR A 22 9.58 0.70 -6.55
C THR A 22 9.38 0.65 -5.04
N THR A 23 10.46 0.47 -4.28
CA THR A 23 10.37 0.45 -2.81
C THR A 23 10.53 1.85 -2.23
N ILE A 24 9.59 2.27 -1.38
CA ILE A 24 9.64 3.52 -0.63
C ILE A 24 10.00 3.22 0.83
N THR A 25 11.11 3.80 1.30
CA THR A 25 11.51 3.72 2.71
C THR A 25 10.77 4.78 3.52
N LEU A 26 9.95 4.33 4.47
CA LEU A 26 9.26 5.19 5.42
C LEU A 26 10.21 5.65 6.51
N THR A 27 10.10 6.92 6.87
CA THR A 27 10.81 7.53 8.00
C THR A 27 9.97 7.39 9.26
N GLN A 28 10.54 6.80 10.30
CA GLN A 28 9.90 6.70 11.61
C GLN A 28 9.86 8.08 12.30
N SER A 29 8.78 8.37 13.02
CA SER A 29 8.67 9.59 13.82
C SER A 29 9.64 9.56 15.01
N PRO A 30 10.37 10.67 15.28
CA PRO A 30 11.29 10.74 16.42
C PRO A 30 10.58 10.80 17.78
N THR A 31 9.28 11.09 17.80
CA THR A 31 8.49 11.25 19.03
C THR A 31 7.45 10.15 19.24
N ASN A 32 7.22 9.31 18.23
CA ASN A 32 6.33 8.16 18.32
C ASN A 32 6.83 7.01 17.43
N SER A 33 7.38 5.97 18.05
CA SER A 33 7.95 4.81 17.36
C SER A 33 6.94 3.96 16.59
N ALA A 34 5.63 4.15 16.83
CA ALA A 34 4.59 3.50 16.04
C ALA A 34 4.30 4.24 14.72
N ASN A 35 4.68 5.51 14.59
CA ASN A 35 4.33 6.33 13.44
C ASN A 35 5.46 6.38 12.41
N TYR A 36 5.09 6.28 11.14
CA TYR A 36 5.95 6.32 9.98
C TYR A 36 5.32 7.19 8.90
N THR A 37 6.13 7.85 8.10
CA THR A 37 5.67 8.62 6.93
C THR A 37 6.66 8.49 5.78
N GLY A 38 6.18 8.60 4.55
CA GLY A 38 7.01 8.55 3.35
C GLY A 38 6.37 9.29 2.20
N GLY A 39 7.19 9.62 1.21
CA GLY A 39 6.74 10.28 -0.01
C GLY A 39 7.54 9.82 -1.22
N PHE A 40 6.98 10.06 -2.40
CA PHE A 40 7.57 9.70 -3.67
C PHE A 40 7.04 10.60 -4.79
N ASN A 41 7.74 10.64 -5.91
CA ASN A 41 7.32 11.35 -7.11
C ASN A 41 7.85 10.63 -8.36
N ILE A 42 7.12 10.75 -9.47
CA ILE A 42 7.50 10.16 -10.75
C ILE A 42 6.92 10.98 -11.91
N SER A 43 7.56 10.90 -13.07
CA SER A 43 7.10 11.53 -14.31
C SER A 43 6.79 10.48 -15.37
N HIS A 44 5.77 10.75 -16.18
CA HIS A 44 5.32 9.88 -17.27
C HIS A 44 5.10 10.68 -18.55
N THR A 45 5.21 10.00 -19.69
CA THR A 45 4.99 10.56 -21.04
C THR A 45 3.95 9.77 -21.85
N ALA A 46 3.36 8.74 -21.24
CA ALA A 46 2.35 7.86 -21.82
C ALA A 46 1.46 7.26 -20.73
N ALA A 47 0.59 6.31 -21.09
CA ALA A 47 -0.14 5.50 -20.12
C ALA A 47 0.82 4.67 -19.27
N PHE A 48 0.50 4.52 -17.98
CA PHE A 48 1.40 3.92 -17.00
C PHE A 48 0.66 3.04 -15.99
N THR A 49 1.43 2.16 -15.35
CA THR A 49 1.04 1.46 -14.12
C THR A 49 2.29 1.32 -13.26
N ASP A 50 2.32 2.07 -12.17
CA ASP A 50 3.37 2.03 -11.18
C ASP A 50 2.94 1.14 -10.02
N THR A 51 3.90 0.40 -9.47
CA THR A 51 3.70 -0.37 -8.24
C THR A 51 4.72 0.11 -7.22
N TYR A 52 4.25 0.47 -6.03
CA TYR A 52 5.08 0.86 -4.90
C TYR A 52 4.90 -0.12 -3.75
N THR A 53 6.00 -0.51 -3.14
CA THR A 53 6.02 -1.22 -1.86
C THR A 53 6.64 -0.33 -0.80
N PHE A 54 6.37 -0.61 0.48
CA PHE A 54 6.82 0.24 1.58
C PHE A 54 7.64 -0.55 2.60
N LEU A 55 8.72 0.07 3.10
CA LEU A 55 9.54 -0.45 4.19
C LEU A 55 9.58 0.52 5.37
N PRO A 56 9.63 0.05 6.63
CA PRO A 56 9.63 -1.36 7.04
C PRO A 56 8.29 -2.04 6.76
N VAL A 57 8.31 -3.37 6.60
CA VAL A 57 7.07 -4.16 6.52
C VAL A 57 6.47 -4.21 7.92
N LEU A 58 5.24 -3.74 8.05
CA LEU A 58 4.48 -3.76 9.30
C LEU A 58 3.36 -4.82 9.20
N PRO A 59 3.17 -5.70 10.21
CA PRO A 59 2.15 -6.76 10.14
C PRO A 59 0.72 -6.22 10.10
N SER A 60 0.46 -5.16 10.85
CA SER A 60 -0.84 -4.46 10.94
C SER A 60 -0.60 -2.96 11.04
N SER A 61 -1.41 -2.18 10.33
CA SER A 61 -1.22 -0.74 10.24
C SER A 61 -2.52 0.02 10.05
N SER A 62 -2.54 1.24 10.57
CA SER A 62 -3.51 2.27 10.21
C SER A 62 -2.86 3.18 9.18
N VAL A 63 -3.53 3.42 8.05
CA VAL A 63 -2.90 4.05 6.89
C VAL A 63 -3.79 5.15 6.32
N THR A 64 -3.17 6.26 5.95
CA THR A 64 -3.74 7.27 5.05
C THR A 64 -2.75 7.53 3.92
N ALA A 65 -3.26 7.83 2.74
CA ALA A 65 -2.44 8.13 1.58
C ALA A 65 -3.08 9.21 0.71
N SER A 66 -2.24 10.01 0.07
CA SER A 66 -2.67 10.99 -0.92
C SER A 66 -1.69 11.02 -2.08
N LEU A 67 -2.22 11.18 -3.28
CA LEU A 67 -1.48 11.46 -4.49
C LEU A 67 -2.05 12.72 -5.12
N ILE A 68 -1.18 13.48 -5.78
CA ILE A 68 -1.54 14.72 -6.45
C ILE A 68 -0.76 14.90 -7.75
N SER A 69 -1.45 15.38 -8.77
CA SER A 69 -0.88 16.00 -9.97
C SER A 69 -1.56 17.35 -10.19
N ILE A 70 -0.87 18.26 -10.88
CA ILE A 70 -1.42 19.56 -11.28
C ILE A 70 -1.16 19.73 -12.77
N GLY A 71 -2.22 19.97 -13.52
CA GLY A 71 -2.20 20.10 -14.96
C GLY A 71 -1.60 21.42 -15.45
N LEU A 72 -0.85 21.35 -16.56
CA LEU A 72 -0.47 22.51 -17.35
C LEU A 72 -0.56 22.19 -18.85
N ALA A 73 -1.63 22.66 -19.51
CA ALA A 73 -1.92 22.36 -20.92
C ALA A 73 -1.88 20.84 -21.20
N SER A 74 -0.92 20.37 -22.00
CA SER A 74 -0.76 18.94 -22.31
C SER A 74 0.01 18.16 -21.23
N GLN A 75 0.52 18.82 -20.20
CA GLN A 75 1.18 18.19 -19.04
C GLN A 75 0.12 17.88 -17.99
N ASN A 76 -0.68 16.84 -18.21
CA ASN A 76 -1.70 16.39 -17.27
C ASN A 76 -1.57 14.88 -17.01
N ILE A 77 -1.79 14.48 -15.76
CA ILE A 77 -2.02 13.08 -15.38
C ILE A 77 -3.52 12.93 -15.17
N ASN A 78 -4.15 11.90 -15.74
CA ASN A 78 -5.46 11.45 -15.27
C ASN A 78 -5.27 10.10 -14.58
N PHE A 79 -5.59 10.01 -13.29
CA PHE A 79 -5.63 8.74 -12.57
C PHE A 79 -6.82 7.91 -13.04
N THR A 80 -6.57 6.66 -13.42
CA THR A 80 -7.61 5.72 -13.87
C THR A 80 -7.89 4.63 -12.83
N ASN A 81 -6.89 4.24 -12.06
CA ASN A 81 -7.05 3.31 -10.94
C ASN A 81 -5.92 3.52 -9.92
N VAL A 82 -6.27 3.77 -8.67
CA VAL A 82 -5.29 3.82 -7.57
C VAL A 82 -5.78 2.93 -6.45
N THR A 83 -4.97 1.94 -6.07
CA THR A 83 -5.33 0.98 -5.01
C THR A 83 -4.21 0.81 -4.02
N LEU A 84 -4.54 0.80 -2.73
CA LEU A 84 -3.65 0.42 -1.65
C LEU A 84 -4.12 -0.91 -1.05
N ASN A 85 -3.27 -1.95 -1.11
CA ASN A 85 -3.60 -3.34 -0.77
C ASN A 85 -4.90 -3.83 -1.44
N GLY A 86 -5.11 -3.44 -2.70
CA GLY A 86 -6.30 -3.79 -3.49
C GLY A 86 -7.56 -2.96 -3.18
N ARG A 87 -7.54 -2.09 -2.17
CA ARG A 87 -8.66 -1.16 -1.88
C ARG A 87 -8.48 0.14 -2.67
N LYS A 88 -9.52 0.57 -3.40
CA LYS A 88 -9.48 1.76 -4.25
C LYS A 88 -9.51 3.05 -3.44
N LEU A 89 -8.66 4.01 -3.84
CA LEU A 89 -8.68 5.40 -3.36
C LEU A 89 -9.75 6.20 -4.13
N ASP A 90 -10.21 7.28 -3.52
CA ASP A 90 -11.13 8.24 -4.14
C ASP A 90 -10.37 9.11 -5.13
N LEU A 91 -10.84 9.12 -6.38
CA LEU A 91 -10.21 9.84 -7.48
C LEU A 91 -10.99 11.10 -7.84
N VAL A 92 -10.26 12.19 -8.03
CA VAL A 92 -10.75 13.40 -8.70
C VAL A 92 -9.78 13.72 -9.83
N ASN A 93 -10.28 13.93 -11.05
CA ASN A 93 -9.46 14.38 -12.18
C ASN A 93 -9.97 15.74 -12.69
N GLY A 94 -9.06 16.61 -13.10
CA GLY A 94 -9.35 17.97 -13.53
C GLY A 94 -8.08 18.80 -13.75
N PHE A 95 -8.08 20.05 -13.27
CA PHE A 95 -6.84 20.85 -13.21
C PHE A 95 -5.92 20.40 -12.07
N VAL A 96 -6.51 19.91 -10.98
CA VAL A 96 -5.81 19.21 -9.90
C VAL A 96 -6.37 17.81 -9.86
N ASP A 97 -5.50 16.84 -10.09
CA ASP A 97 -5.85 15.42 -10.05
C ASP A 97 -5.40 14.85 -8.71
N THR A 98 -6.29 14.15 -8.01
CA THR A 98 -5.99 13.56 -6.71
C THR A 98 -6.44 12.11 -6.64
N ALA A 99 -5.71 11.35 -5.82
CA ALA A 99 -6.15 10.05 -5.33
C ALA A 99 -5.93 10.01 -3.83
N VAL A 100 -6.99 9.85 -3.03
CA VAL A 100 -6.89 9.93 -1.56
C VAL A 100 -7.59 8.77 -0.88
N THR A 101 -7.12 8.39 0.31
CA THR A 101 -7.91 7.55 1.22
C THR A 101 -9.07 8.38 1.79
N SER A 102 -10.30 7.86 1.70
CA SER A 102 -11.52 8.49 2.23
C SER A 102 -11.53 8.69 3.75
N ASP A 103 -10.76 7.87 4.44
CA ASP A 103 -10.71 7.70 5.89
C ASP A 103 -9.41 6.97 6.26
N GLU A 104 -9.19 6.74 7.55
CA GLU A 104 -8.08 5.90 8.01
C GLU A 104 -8.38 4.42 7.76
N TRP A 105 -7.51 3.74 7.03
CA TRP A 105 -7.70 2.31 6.71
C TRP A 105 -6.87 1.43 7.62
N LYS A 106 -7.48 0.35 8.12
CA LYS A 106 -6.77 -0.74 8.79
C LYS A 106 -6.36 -1.77 7.76
N LEU A 107 -5.06 -1.92 7.53
CA LEU A 107 -4.48 -2.82 6.55
C LEU A 107 -3.51 -3.80 7.21
N PHE A 108 -3.39 -4.97 6.61
CA PHE A 108 -2.52 -6.06 7.08
C PHE A 108 -1.48 -6.42 6.03
N GLY A 109 -0.33 -6.87 6.53
CA GLY A 109 0.80 -7.29 5.72
C GLY A 109 1.49 -6.12 5.01
N PRO A 110 2.41 -6.44 4.07
CA PRO A 110 3.12 -5.43 3.30
C PRO A 110 2.17 -4.48 2.59
N LEU A 111 2.44 -3.19 2.71
CA LEU A 111 1.69 -2.19 1.97
C LEU A 111 2.15 -2.19 0.51
N THR A 112 1.18 -2.24 -0.41
CA THR A 112 1.39 -2.18 -1.86
C THR A 112 0.43 -1.17 -2.46
N LEU A 113 0.97 -0.11 -3.05
CA LEU A 113 0.21 0.90 -3.78
C LEU A 113 0.38 0.68 -5.27
N ILE A 114 -0.72 0.51 -6.00
CA ILE A 114 -0.72 0.40 -7.46
C ILE A 114 -1.40 1.65 -8.01
N VAL A 115 -0.72 2.35 -8.91
CA VAL A 115 -1.17 3.61 -9.51
C VAL A 115 -1.18 3.45 -11.02
N SER A 116 -2.36 3.53 -11.63
CA SER A 116 -2.53 3.53 -13.08
C SER A 116 -3.14 4.84 -13.52
N GLY A 117 -2.69 5.32 -14.68
CA GLY A 117 -3.18 6.55 -15.26
C GLY A 117 -2.73 6.75 -16.70
N THR A 118 -3.17 7.85 -17.26
CA THR A 118 -2.67 8.35 -18.55
C THR A 118 -1.93 9.65 -18.32
N SER A 119 -0.74 9.77 -18.90
CA SER A 119 -0.05 11.05 -19.01
C SER A 119 -0.27 11.65 -20.40
N GLY A 120 -0.33 12.98 -20.46
CA GLY A 120 -0.15 13.70 -21.71
C GLY A 120 1.31 13.68 -22.19
N THR A 121 1.88 14.83 -22.54
CA THR A 121 3.23 14.87 -23.16
C THR A 121 4.34 14.60 -22.16
N ASN A 122 4.31 15.26 -21.00
CA ASN A 122 5.24 15.04 -19.89
C ASN A 122 4.63 15.61 -18.62
N ALA A 123 4.07 14.74 -17.78
CA ALA A 123 3.44 15.14 -16.53
C ALA A 123 3.97 14.28 -15.40
N SER A 124 3.82 14.77 -14.17
CA SER A 124 4.27 14.08 -12.98
C SER A 124 3.18 14.03 -11.94
N TYR A 125 3.29 13.06 -11.04
CA TYR A 125 2.53 13.08 -9.81
C TYR A 125 3.46 12.77 -8.65
N ALA A 126 3.02 13.16 -7.46
CA ALA A 126 3.67 12.82 -6.21
C ALA A 126 2.66 12.20 -5.26
N GLY A 127 3.16 11.46 -4.28
CA GLY A 127 2.33 10.86 -3.25
C GLY A 127 2.99 10.91 -1.88
N THR A 128 2.15 10.89 -0.86
CA THR A 128 2.54 10.73 0.54
C THR A 128 1.72 9.64 1.19
N ILE A 129 2.32 8.96 2.16
CA ILE A 129 1.67 7.92 2.95
C ILE A 129 2.04 8.12 4.43
N ASN A 130 1.04 8.00 5.29
CA ASN A 130 1.23 7.99 6.74
C ASN A 130 0.77 6.65 7.27
N VAL A 131 1.60 6.04 8.11
CA VAL A 131 1.41 4.69 8.60
C VAL A 131 1.63 4.66 10.11
N THR A 132 0.65 4.20 10.86
CA THR A 132 0.79 3.91 12.28
C THR A 132 0.73 2.40 12.48
N ALA A 133 1.83 1.81 12.95
CA ALA A 133 1.88 0.41 13.34
C ALA A 133 0.85 0.15 14.45
N VAL A 134 -0.01 -0.85 14.23
CA VAL A 134 -1.01 -1.27 15.21
C VAL A 134 -0.47 -2.53 15.88
N PRO A 135 -0.33 -2.58 17.22
CA PRO A 135 0.08 -3.79 17.91
C PRO A 135 -0.88 -4.94 17.58
N GLU A 136 -0.32 -6.11 17.31
CA GLU A 136 -1.10 -7.30 16.96
C GLU A 136 -2.09 -7.64 18.09
N PRO A 137 -3.36 -7.98 17.78
CA PRO A 137 -4.34 -8.43 18.77
C PRO A 137 -3.80 -9.55 19.68
N GLU A 138 -2.97 -10.42 19.12
CA GLU A 138 -2.30 -11.52 19.80
C GLU A 138 -1.36 -11.02 20.91
N THR A 139 -0.71 -9.87 20.72
CA THR A 139 0.14 -9.27 21.76
C THR A 139 -0.68 -8.91 23.00
N PHE A 140 -1.88 -8.36 22.80
CA PHE A 140 -2.79 -8.07 23.91
C PHE A 140 -3.37 -9.35 24.53
N ALA A 141 -3.67 -10.37 23.72
CA ALA A 141 -4.11 -11.65 24.22
C ALA A 141 -3.03 -12.34 25.08
N MET A 142 -1.77 -12.31 24.65
CA MET A 142 -0.63 -12.87 25.38
C MET A 142 -0.33 -12.10 26.66
N LEU A 143 -0.43 -10.77 26.63
CA LEU A 143 -0.33 -9.95 27.84
C LEU A 143 -1.44 -10.32 28.84
N GLY A 144 -2.69 -10.42 28.36
CA GLY A 144 -3.83 -10.84 29.17
C GLY A 144 -3.66 -12.24 29.76
N ALA A 145 -3.19 -13.19 28.95
CA ALA A 145 -2.88 -14.55 29.39
C ALA A 145 -1.76 -14.54 30.46
N GLY A 146 -0.71 -13.76 30.26
CA GLY A 146 0.37 -13.58 31.24
C GLY A 146 -0.13 -13.03 32.57
N LEU A 147 -0.99 -12.01 32.54
CA LEU A 147 -1.62 -11.44 33.74
C LEU A 147 -2.52 -12.44 34.46
N ALA A 148 -3.31 -13.22 33.71
CA ALA A 148 -4.16 -14.26 34.28
C ALA A 148 -3.35 -15.33 35.02
N LEU A 149 -2.22 -15.77 34.44
CA LEU A 149 -1.31 -16.73 35.07
C LEU A 149 -0.69 -16.18 36.37
N VAL A 150 -0.25 -14.92 36.35
CA VAL A 150 0.32 -14.25 37.55
C VAL A 150 -0.74 -14.14 38.65
N GLY A 151 -1.96 -13.69 38.31
CA GLY A 151 -3.07 -13.60 39.26
C GLY A 151 -3.44 -14.95 39.88
N PHE A 152 -3.46 -16.01 39.07
CA PHE A 152 -3.72 -17.36 39.53
C PHE A 152 -2.63 -17.88 40.48
N ALA A 153 -1.34 -17.67 40.14
CA ALA A 153 -0.22 -18.06 40.98
C ALA A 153 -0.22 -17.33 42.34
N ALA A 154 -0.51 -16.03 42.34
CA ALA A 154 -0.61 -15.24 43.57
C ALA A 154 -1.74 -15.76 44.49
N ARG A 155 -2.91 -16.11 43.92
CA ARG A 155 -4.01 -16.71 44.67
C ARG A 155 -3.63 -18.04 45.31
N ARG A 156 -2.91 -18.91 44.59
CA ARG A 156 -2.43 -20.20 45.12
C ARG A 156 -1.49 -20.03 46.31
N ARG A 157 -0.55 -19.08 46.25
CA ARG A 157 0.39 -18.80 47.34
C ARG A 157 -0.31 -18.29 48.60
N LYS A 158 -1.32 -17.44 48.45
CA LYS A 158 -2.10 -16.95 49.59
C LYS A 158 -2.86 -18.07 50.29
N ALA A 159 -3.43 -19.01 49.55
CA ALA A 159 -4.11 -20.17 50.12
C ALA A 159 -3.16 -21.11 50.89
N ALA A 160 -1.91 -21.27 50.43
CA ALA A 160 -0.92 -22.10 51.11
C ALA A 160 -0.37 -21.49 52.41
N ASN A 161 -0.37 -20.16 52.55
CA ASN A 161 0.08 -19.48 53.78
C ASN A 161 -1.04 -19.31 54.83
N GLN A 162 -2.28 -19.69 54.51
CA GLN A 162 -3.44 -19.64 55.41
C GLN A 162 -3.85 -21.02 55.95
N ALA A 163 -3.03 -22.04 55.69
CA ALA A 163 -3.11 -23.39 56.25
C ALA A 163 -1.89 -23.63 57.15
#